data_AF-A0A0S9PJL3-F1
#
_entry.id   AF-A0A0S9PJL3-F1
#
_cell.length_a   1.000
_cell.length_b   1.000
_cell.length_c   1.000
_cell.angle_alpha   90.00
_cell.angle_beta   90.00
_cell.angle_gamma   90.00
#
_symmetry.space_group_name_H-M   'P 1'
#
loop_
_entity.id
_entity.type
_entity.pdbx_description
1 polymer ?
#
loop_
_entity_poly.entity_id
_entity_poly.type
_entity_poly.pdbx_seq_one_letter_code
_entity_poly.pdbx_strand_id
1 'polypeptide(L)'
;MTSTTSRAGSLLLDLLDFGWKQALSCLFAFSIVLGLAITHFVDVGVARYDAMLVYCIIVQIVLVATKIETRDELLVICLFHVLGLGLELFKVSVGSWSYPDAGLLRIGDVPIYSGFMYAAVASYICQAWRRFDLDIDPVPMVPTMITAVLFYVNFFTNHWLPDVRWLLLVVAAVILRRTWVRFRVRRTIYRMPLLVSFVLIGFFIWFAENIATRLGAWSYPDQEAGWTFVHASKIGSWTVLVIFSFMLVLWFKQRKKSLTA
;
A
#
# COMPACT_ATOMS: atom_id res chain seq x y z
N MET A 1 33.72 -16.13 26.60
CA MET A 1 32.76 -14.99 26.73
C MET A 1 32.78 -14.05 25.50
N THR A 2 33.07 -14.55 24.30
CA THR A 2 33.21 -13.74 23.06
C THR A 2 32.05 -13.89 22.05
N SER A 3 30.93 -14.54 22.41
CA SER A 3 29.87 -14.90 21.43
C SER A 3 28.61 -14.03 21.44
N THR A 4 28.36 -13.24 22.49
CA THR A 4 27.14 -12.43 22.62
C THR A 4 27.25 -11.09 21.89
N THR A 5 28.41 -10.43 21.96
CA THR A 5 28.67 -9.14 21.30
C THR A 5 28.73 -9.26 19.77
N SER A 6 29.27 -10.35 19.23
CA SER A 6 29.29 -10.60 17.79
C SER A 6 27.90 -10.90 17.21
N ARG A 7 27.05 -11.60 17.97
CA ARG A 7 25.67 -11.92 17.57
C ARG A 7 24.75 -10.70 17.66
N ALA A 8 24.89 -9.88 18.70
CA ALA A 8 24.15 -8.63 18.83
C ALA A 8 24.53 -7.62 17.73
N GLY A 9 25.82 -7.48 17.43
CA GLY A 9 26.30 -6.64 16.32
C GLY A 9 25.77 -7.10 14.96
N SER A 10 25.70 -8.42 14.72
CA SER A 10 25.09 -8.96 13.50
C SER A 10 23.60 -8.64 13.40
N LEU A 11 22.84 -8.78 14.49
CA LEU A 11 21.40 -8.51 14.49
C LEU A 11 21.08 -7.03 14.25
N LEU A 12 21.86 -6.10 14.82
CA LEU A 12 21.70 -4.67 14.55
C LEU A 12 21.89 -4.36 13.07
N LEU A 13 22.93 -4.93 12.45
CA LEU A 13 23.19 -4.76 11.02
C LEU A 13 22.09 -5.39 10.15
N ASP A 14 21.50 -6.53 10.56
CA ASP A 14 20.34 -7.11 9.89
C ASP A 14 19.12 -6.17 9.99
N LEU A 15 18.86 -5.60 11.17
CA LEU A 15 17.75 -4.65 11.36
C LEU A 15 17.93 -3.37 10.52
N LEU A 16 19.15 -2.84 10.44
CA LEU A 16 19.45 -1.68 9.60
C LEU A 16 19.28 -1.99 8.11
N ASP A 17 19.76 -3.15 7.63
CA ASP A 17 19.56 -3.60 6.23
C ASP A 17 18.06 -3.81 5.92
N PHE A 18 17.33 -4.41 6.86
CA PHE A 18 15.88 -4.59 6.72
C PHE A 18 15.17 -3.23 6.62
N GLY A 19 15.46 -2.30 7.53
CA GLY A 19 14.88 -0.95 7.50
C GLY A 19 15.24 -0.20 6.22
N TRP A 20 16.47 -0.30 5.76
CA TRP A 20 16.92 0.30 4.49
C TRP A 20 16.17 -0.26 3.28
N LYS A 21 16.03 -1.59 3.19
CA LYS A 21 15.26 -2.24 2.12
C LYS A 21 13.78 -1.88 2.17
N GLN A 22 13.19 -1.74 3.36
CA GLN A 22 11.82 -1.23 3.51
C GLN A 22 11.71 0.20 2.98
N ALA A 23 12.61 1.10 3.39
CA ALA A 23 12.62 2.48 2.93
C ALA A 23 12.77 2.58 1.40
N LEU A 24 13.67 1.80 0.81
CA LEU A 24 13.83 1.72 -0.64
C LEU A 24 12.61 1.11 -1.36
N SER A 25 11.86 0.21 -0.69
CA SER A 25 10.61 -0.32 -1.24
C SER A 25 9.48 0.71 -1.18
N CYS A 26 9.54 1.65 -0.23
CA CYS A 26 8.59 2.74 -0.09
C CYS A 26 8.94 3.97 -0.93
N LEU A 27 9.93 3.93 -1.83
CA LEU A 27 10.43 5.13 -2.53
C LEU A 27 9.31 5.91 -3.24
N PHE A 28 8.37 5.23 -3.90
CA PHE A 28 7.24 5.92 -4.53
C PHE A 28 6.29 6.52 -3.50
N ALA A 29 5.89 5.75 -2.48
CA ALA A 29 5.03 6.24 -1.40
C ALA A 29 5.62 7.45 -0.65
N PHE A 30 6.90 7.40 -0.31
CA PHE A 30 7.62 8.51 0.31
C PHE A 30 7.70 9.73 -0.61
N SER A 31 7.86 9.52 -1.92
CA SER A 31 7.83 10.61 -2.88
C SER A 31 6.47 11.30 -2.90
N ILE A 32 5.35 10.55 -2.85
CA ILE A 32 4.00 11.14 -2.77
C ILE A 32 3.84 11.98 -1.49
N VAL A 33 4.24 11.45 -0.33
CA VAL A 33 4.19 12.19 0.94
C VAL A 33 5.06 13.45 0.88
N LEU A 34 6.24 13.37 0.26
CA LEU A 34 7.10 14.53 0.04
C LEU A 34 6.43 15.57 -0.87
N GLY A 35 5.78 15.16 -1.96
CA GLY A 35 5.03 16.06 -2.83
C GLY A 35 3.87 16.75 -2.09
N LEU A 36 3.15 16.01 -1.26
CA LEU A 36 2.10 16.55 -0.40
C LEU A 36 2.66 17.57 0.59
N ALA A 37 3.82 17.30 1.20
CA ALA A 37 4.48 18.21 2.12
C ALA A 37 4.95 19.49 1.42
N ILE A 38 5.60 19.37 0.25
CA ILE A 38 6.05 20.51 -0.54
C ILE A 38 4.86 21.40 -0.89
N THR A 39 3.80 20.83 -1.47
CA THR A 39 2.62 21.59 -1.89
C THR A 39 1.77 22.09 -0.73
N HIS A 40 1.97 21.59 0.50
CA HIS A 40 1.32 22.10 1.69
C HIS A 40 1.96 23.40 2.20
N PHE A 41 3.28 23.54 2.07
CA PHE A 41 4.04 24.69 2.59
C PHE A 41 4.44 25.69 1.51
N VAL A 42 4.39 25.31 0.25
CA VAL A 42 4.83 26.12 -0.89
C VAL A 42 3.68 26.28 -1.87
N ASP A 43 3.32 27.51 -2.18
CA ASP A 43 2.44 27.81 -3.31
C ASP A 43 3.21 27.61 -4.62
N VAL A 44 2.72 26.68 -5.44
CA VAL A 44 3.31 26.29 -6.72
C VAL A 44 2.68 27.03 -7.91
N GLY A 45 1.74 27.95 -7.67
CA GLY A 45 1.13 28.80 -8.70
C GLY A 45 0.12 28.07 -9.61
N VAL A 46 -0.22 26.82 -9.31
CA VAL A 46 -1.24 26.01 -10.00
C VAL A 46 -2.09 25.27 -8.98
N ALA A 47 -3.24 24.75 -9.41
CA ALA A 47 -4.11 23.95 -8.55
C ALA A 47 -3.35 22.77 -7.92
N ARG A 48 -3.43 22.64 -6.60
CA ARG A 48 -2.57 21.74 -5.80
C ARG A 48 -2.66 20.28 -6.25
N TYR A 49 -3.86 19.79 -6.54
CA TYR A 49 -4.03 18.41 -6.99
C TYR A 49 -3.52 18.17 -8.41
N ASP A 50 -3.51 19.19 -9.27
CA ASP A 50 -2.93 19.12 -10.60
C ASP A 50 -1.40 19.09 -10.52
N ALA A 51 -0.80 19.89 -9.62
CA ALA A 51 0.63 19.82 -9.32
C ALA A 51 1.04 18.43 -8.82
N MET A 52 0.25 17.86 -7.90
CA MET A 52 0.47 16.50 -7.40
C MET A 52 0.38 15.45 -8.51
N LEU A 53 -0.56 15.59 -9.45
CA LEU A 53 -0.66 14.67 -10.58
C LEU A 53 0.61 14.71 -11.45
N VAL A 54 1.04 15.91 -11.85
CA VAL A 54 2.25 16.10 -12.66
C VAL A 54 3.47 15.54 -11.92
N TYR A 55 3.60 15.86 -10.63
CA TYR A 55 4.68 15.36 -9.80
C TYR A 55 4.71 13.83 -9.71
N CYS A 56 3.57 13.18 -9.45
CA CYS A 56 3.47 11.72 -9.42
C CYS A 56 3.85 11.08 -10.75
N ILE A 57 3.46 11.68 -11.88
CA ILE A 57 3.85 11.23 -13.22
C ILE A 57 5.36 11.34 -13.41
N ILE A 58 5.97 12.46 -13.03
CA ILE A 58 7.43 12.65 -13.12
C ILE A 58 8.16 11.61 -12.27
N VAL A 59 7.75 11.41 -11.02
CA VAL A 59 8.35 10.39 -10.14
C VAL A 59 8.22 9.00 -10.78
N GLN A 60 7.05 8.64 -11.28
CA GLN A 60 6.80 7.36 -11.93
C GLN A 60 7.70 7.15 -13.17
N ILE A 61 7.87 8.19 -13.99
CA ILE A 61 8.78 8.18 -15.15
C ILE A 61 10.22 7.98 -14.67
N VAL A 62 10.66 8.70 -13.64
CA VAL A 62 12.01 8.59 -13.09
C VAL A 62 12.28 7.17 -12.58
N LEU A 63 11.37 6.57 -11.80
CA LEU A 63 11.53 5.22 -11.27
C LEU A 63 11.68 4.17 -12.37
N VAL A 64 10.95 4.31 -13.46
CA VAL A 64 11.03 3.40 -14.62
C VAL A 64 12.28 3.68 -15.45
N ALA A 65 12.62 4.95 -15.70
CA ALA A 65 13.79 5.35 -16.48
C ALA A 65 15.11 4.94 -15.81
N THR A 66 15.19 5.03 -14.47
CA THR A 66 16.34 4.54 -13.69
C THR A 66 16.32 3.04 -13.46
N LYS A 67 15.31 2.33 -13.99
CA LYS A 67 15.11 0.87 -13.84
C LYS A 67 14.97 0.43 -12.37
N ILE A 68 14.64 1.36 -11.48
CA ILE A 68 14.20 0.99 -10.12
C ILE A 68 12.89 0.20 -10.24
N GLU A 69 12.01 0.58 -11.15
CA GLU A 69 10.82 -0.18 -11.53
C GLU A 69 10.94 -0.76 -12.94
N THR A 70 10.44 -1.98 -13.09
CA THR A 70 10.40 -2.68 -14.37
C THR A 70 9.10 -2.38 -15.12
N ARG A 71 9.06 -2.69 -16.43
CA ARG A 71 7.84 -2.53 -17.24
C ARG A 71 6.68 -3.39 -16.72
N ASP A 72 6.97 -4.60 -16.23
CA ASP A 72 5.93 -5.46 -15.65
C ASP A 72 5.38 -4.87 -14.36
N GLU A 73 6.24 -4.26 -13.53
CA GLU A 73 5.81 -3.57 -12.32
C GLU A 73 4.98 -2.33 -12.68
N LEU A 74 5.36 -1.58 -13.71
CA LEU A 74 4.58 -0.46 -14.21
C LEU A 74 3.16 -0.88 -14.64
N LEU A 75 3.00 -2.03 -15.30
CA LEU A 75 1.67 -2.53 -15.66
C LEU A 75 0.81 -2.82 -14.42
N VAL A 76 1.39 -3.42 -13.39
CA VAL A 76 0.70 -3.64 -12.11
C VAL A 76 0.36 -2.28 -11.47
N ILE A 77 1.29 -1.34 -11.42
CA ILE A 77 1.08 0.00 -10.86
C ILE A 77 -0.07 0.73 -11.59
N CYS A 78 -0.12 0.68 -12.92
CA CYS A 78 -1.23 1.25 -13.71
C CYS A 78 -2.58 0.59 -13.37
N LEU A 79 -2.61 -0.74 -13.19
CA LEU A 79 -3.83 -1.43 -12.76
C LEU A 79 -4.31 -0.92 -11.40
N PHE A 80 -3.39 -0.77 -10.43
CA PHE A 80 -3.75 -0.26 -9.10
C PHE A 80 -4.13 1.22 -9.11
N HIS A 81 -3.58 2.02 -10.03
CA HIS A 81 -4.02 3.39 -10.24
C HIS A 81 -5.50 3.44 -10.64
N VAL A 82 -5.90 2.63 -11.63
CA VAL A 82 -7.29 2.57 -12.10
C VAL A 82 -8.23 2.00 -11.02
N LEU A 83 -7.85 0.90 -10.37
CA LEU A 83 -8.64 0.30 -9.29
C LEU A 83 -8.81 1.26 -8.11
N GLY A 84 -7.74 1.96 -7.73
CA GLY A 84 -7.75 2.96 -6.68
C GLY A 84 -8.66 4.14 -7.00
N LEU A 85 -8.55 4.69 -8.21
CA LEU A 85 -9.41 5.79 -8.66
C LEU A 85 -10.89 5.40 -8.67
N GLY A 86 -11.22 4.16 -9.08
CA GLY A 86 -12.58 3.64 -9.00
C GLY A 86 -13.12 3.53 -7.57
N LEU A 87 -12.28 3.13 -6.62
CA LEU A 87 -12.63 3.10 -5.19
C LEU A 87 -12.87 4.51 -4.66
N GLU A 88 -11.98 5.45 -4.96
CA GLU A 88 -12.09 6.85 -4.57
C GLU A 88 -13.38 7.48 -5.09
N LEU A 89 -13.71 7.29 -6.37
CA LEU A 89 -14.94 7.78 -6.98
C LEU A 89 -16.18 7.33 -6.21
N PHE A 90 -16.24 6.05 -5.88
CA PHE A 90 -17.35 5.51 -5.10
C PHE A 90 -17.36 6.08 -3.68
N LYS A 91 -16.23 6.07 -2.99
CA LYS A 91 -16.16 6.45 -1.57
C LYS A 91 -16.39 7.93 -1.32
N VAL A 92 -15.94 8.79 -2.23
CA VAL A 92 -16.26 10.22 -2.20
C VAL A 92 -17.75 10.44 -2.49
N SER A 93 -18.34 9.72 -3.46
CA SER A 93 -19.77 9.87 -3.78
C SER A 93 -20.74 9.53 -2.63
N VAL A 94 -20.32 8.68 -1.70
CA VAL A 94 -21.09 8.32 -0.49
C VAL A 94 -20.62 9.07 0.77
N GLY A 95 -19.81 10.11 0.60
CA GLY A 95 -19.37 11.00 1.69
C GLY A 95 -18.43 10.35 2.70
N SER A 96 -17.68 9.31 2.31
CA SER A 96 -16.73 8.66 3.24
C SER A 96 -15.53 9.55 3.57
N TRP A 97 -15.15 10.42 2.63
CA TRP A 97 -14.15 11.49 2.76
C TRP A 97 -14.29 12.45 1.57
N SER A 98 -13.55 13.56 1.61
CA SER A 98 -13.56 14.59 0.56
C SER A 98 -12.14 15.06 0.20
N TYR A 99 -12.02 15.66 -0.98
CA TYR A 99 -10.79 16.28 -1.48
C TYR A 99 -10.96 17.81 -1.47
N PRO A 100 -10.49 18.51 -0.42
CA PRO A 100 -10.81 19.93 -0.21
C PRO A 100 -10.05 20.92 -1.11
N ASP A 101 -8.89 20.55 -1.66
CA ASP A 101 -8.09 21.49 -2.46
C ASP A 101 -8.54 21.58 -3.92
N ALA A 102 -8.08 22.63 -4.61
CA ALA A 102 -8.36 22.82 -6.02
C ALA A 102 -7.64 21.79 -6.92
N GLY A 103 -8.33 21.35 -7.98
CA GLY A 103 -7.80 20.55 -9.08
C GLY A 103 -8.75 20.58 -10.27
N LEU A 104 -8.22 20.87 -11.46
CA LEU A 104 -8.98 20.79 -12.72
C LEU A 104 -9.01 19.34 -13.25
N LEU A 105 -7.94 18.58 -13.01
CA LEU A 105 -7.77 17.21 -13.47
C LEU A 105 -8.39 16.23 -12.47
N ARG A 106 -9.74 16.24 -12.45
CA ARG A 106 -10.59 15.41 -11.59
C ARG A 106 -11.72 14.74 -12.36
N ILE A 107 -12.20 13.62 -11.84
CA ILE A 107 -13.42 12.95 -12.28
C ILE A 107 -14.44 13.09 -11.14
N GLY A 108 -15.52 13.84 -11.36
CA GLY A 108 -16.37 14.29 -10.26
C GLY A 108 -15.55 15.10 -9.25
N ASP A 109 -15.67 14.74 -7.97
CA ASP A 109 -14.90 15.36 -6.87
C ASP A 109 -13.56 14.67 -6.57
N VAL A 110 -13.14 13.73 -7.41
CA VAL A 110 -11.94 12.93 -7.18
C VAL A 110 -10.80 13.38 -8.09
N PRO A 111 -9.69 13.90 -7.53
CA PRO A 111 -8.54 14.27 -8.33
C PRO A 111 -7.82 13.01 -8.85
N ILE A 112 -7.36 13.05 -10.10
CA ILE A 112 -6.77 11.86 -10.76
C ILE A 112 -5.51 11.37 -10.02
N TYR A 113 -4.77 12.25 -9.33
CA TYR A 113 -3.57 11.84 -8.60
C TYR A 113 -3.86 10.84 -7.47
N SER A 114 -5.08 10.81 -6.93
CA SER A 114 -5.48 9.91 -5.84
C SER A 114 -5.25 8.43 -6.19
N GLY A 115 -5.42 8.04 -7.46
CA GLY A 115 -5.09 6.70 -7.93
C GLY A 115 -3.63 6.30 -7.67
N PHE A 116 -2.69 7.26 -7.71
CA PHE A 116 -1.28 6.99 -7.39
C PHE A 116 -1.04 6.59 -5.93
N MET A 117 -1.92 6.97 -4.99
CA MET A 117 -1.82 6.52 -3.60
C MET A 117 -1.98 5.00 -3.49
N TYR A 118 -2.87 4.40 -4.29
CA TYR A 118 -3.03 2.95 -4.38
C TYR A 118 -1.92 2.30 -5.22
N ALA A 119 -1.51 2.97 -6.29
CA ALA A 119 -0.40 2.54 -7.12
C ALA A 119 0.92 2.42 -6.32
N ALA A 120 1.12 3.28 -5.31
CA ALA A 120 2.25 3.22 -4.39
C ALA A 120 2.26 1.94 -3.53
N VAL A 121 1.09 1.40 -3.16
CA VAL A 121 1.00 0.10 -2.46
C VAL A 121 1.47 -1.04 -3.36
N ALA A 122 1.07 -1.03 -4.63
CA ALA A 122 1.53 -2.02 -5.61
C ALA A 122 3.03 -1.93 -5.88
N SER A 123 3.54 -0.71 -6.08
CA SER A 123 4.98 -0.43 -6.19
C SER A 123 5.73 -1.00 -4.98
N TYR A 124 5.26 -0.71 -3.75
CA TYR A 124 5.86 -1.26 -2.53
C TYR A 124 5.91 -2.79 -2.54
N ILE A 125 4.81 -3.47 -2.85
CA ILE A 125 4.76 -4.94 -2.85
C ILE A 125 5.75 -5.50 -3.89
N CYS A 126 5.77 -4.94 -5.10
CA CYS A 126 6.70 -5.34 -6.16
C CYS A 126 8.17 -5.15 -5.76
N GLN A 127 8.50 -3.98 -5.22
CA GLN A 127 9.86 -3.66 -4.75
C GLN A 127 10.27 -4.56 -3.59
N ALA A 128 9.41 -4.72 -2.58
CA ALA A 128 9.66 -5.58 -1.45
C ALA A 128 9.89 -7.02 -1.91
N TRP A 129 9.11 -7.52 -2.87
CA TRP A 129 9.29 -8.85 -3.45
C TRP A 129 10.71 -9.08 -3.96
N ARG A 130 11.22 -8.13 -4.75
CA ARG A 130 12.55 -8.24 -5.36
C ARG A 130 13.67 -7.98 -4.36
N ARG A 131 13.54 -6.97 -3.51
CA ARG A 131 14.59 -6.55 -2.57
C ARG A 131 14.83 -7.54 -1.44
N PHE A 132 13.76 -8.21 -1.03
CA PHE A 132 13.81 -9.22 0.02
C PHE A 132 13.88 -10.66 -0.51
N ASP A 133 13.86 -10.87 -1.83
CA ASP A 133 13.80 -12.21 -2.42
C ASP A 133 12.70 -13.07 -1.76
N LEU A 134 11.46 -12.54 -1.80
CA LEU A 134 10.36 -13.15 -1.07
C LEU A 134 10.02 -14.53 -1.61
N ASP A 135 10.02 -15.51 -0.72
CA ASP A 135 9.57 -16.88 -0.96
C ASP A 135 8.36 -17.17 -0.07
N ILE A 136 7.24 -17.51 -0.71
CA ILE A 136 5.93 -17.66 -0.05
C ILE A 136 5.56 -19.13 -0.08
N ASP A 137 5.21 -19.67 1.08
CA ASP A 137 4.65 -21.01 1.15
C ASP A 137 3.38 -21.13 0.28
N PRO A 138 3.00 -22.33 -0.18
CA PRO A 138 1.81 -22.51 -0.99
C PRO A 138 0.57 -21.86 -0.34
N VAL A 139 0.03 -20.84 -1.00
CA VAL A 139 -1.15 -20.13 -0.54
C VAL A 139 -2.41 -20.84 -1.04
N PRO A 140 -3.44 -21.05 -0.21
CA PRO A 140 -4.78 -21.39 -0.66
C PRO A 140 -5.39 -20.26 -1.52
N MET A 141 -4.96 -20.17 -2.79
CA MET A 141 -5.17 -19.02 -3.67
C MET A 141 -6.65 -18.67 -3.83
N VAL A 142 -7.47 -19.65 -4.21
CA VAL A 142 -8.91 -19.46 -4.45
C VAL A 142 -9.65 -18.96 -3.21
N PRO A 143 -9.63 -19.65 -2.06
CA PRO A 143 -10.35 -19.15 -0.88
C PRO A 143 -9.81 -17.81 -0.39
N THR A 144 -8.50 -17.57 -0.47
CA THR A 144 -7.92 -16.28 -0.07
C THR A 144 -8.40 -15.13 -0.98
N MET A 145 -8.44 -15.34 -2.29
CA MET A 145 -8.94 -14.35 -3.25
C MET A 145 -10.45 -14.11 -3.08
N ILE A 146 -11.25 -15.16 -2.84
CA ILE A 146 -12.68 -15.00 -2.54
C ILE A 146 -12.87 -14.14 -1.29
N THR A 147 -12.14 -14.42 -0.20
CA THR A 147 -12.21 -13.61 1.02
C THR A 147 -11.81 -12.15 0.77
N ALA A 148 -10.77 -11.91 -0.02
CA ALA A 148 -10.32 -10.56 -0.36
C ALA A 148 -11.35 -9.79 -1.22
N VAL A 149 -11.99 -10.47 -2.19
CA VAL A 149 -13.06 -9.89 -3.01
C VAL A 149 -14.30 -9.59 -2.16
N LEU A 150 -14.71 -10.51 -1.28
CA LEU A 150 -15.83 -10.30 -0.35
C LEU A 150 -15.58 -9.10 0.57
N PHE A 151 -14.33 -8.87 0.97
CA PHE A 151 -13.97 -7.66 1.70
C PHE A 151 -14.17 -6.41 0.85
N TYR A 152 -13.74 -6.40 -0.41
CA TYR A 152 -13.99 -5.28 -1.31
C TYR A 152 -15.49 -5.03 -1.47
N VAL A 153 -16.28 -6.08 -1.73
CA VAL A 153 -17.74 -5.96 -1.82
C VAL A 153 -18.33 -5.38 -0.52
N ASN A 154 -17.90 -5.88 0.66
CA ASN A 154 -18.35 -5.33 1.92
C ASN A 154 -17.87 -3.89 2.13
N PHE A 155 -16.64 -3.55 1.75
CA PHE A 155 -16.12 -2.20 1.86
C PHE A 155 -16.91 -1.22 1.00
N PHE A 156 -17.40 -1.61 -0.18
CA PHE A 156 -18.29 -0.76 -0.97
C PHE A 156 -19.71 -0.74 -0.39
N THR A 157 -20.23 -1.86 0.09
CA THR A 157 -21.62 -1.96 0.56
C THR A 157 -21.82 -1.59 2.03
N ASN A 158 -20.77 -1.37 2.82
CA ASN A 158 -20.86 -1.08 4.26
C ASN A 158 -21.54 0.25 4.61
N HIS A 159 -21.81 1.08 3.60
CA HIS A 159 -22.66 2.25 3.76
C HIS A 159 -24.14 1.86 3.96
N TRP A 160 -24.57 0.71 3.41
CA TRP A 160 -25.96 0.22 3.49
C TRP A 160 -26.10 -1.10 4.26
N LEU A 161 -25.05 -1.92 4.30
CA LEU A 161 -25.02 -3.22 4.96
C LEU A 161 -24.10 -3.19 6.19
N PRO A 162 -24.23 -4.16 7.12
CA PRO A 162 -23.30 -4.28 8.23
C PRO A 162 -21.84 -4.40 7.78
N ASP A 163 -20.96 -3.73 8.51
CA ASP A 163 -19.51 -3.85 8.29
C ASP A 163 -19.01 -5.17 8.92
N VAL A 164 -18.76 -6.17 8.07
CA VAL A 164 -18.33 -7.51 8.47
C VAL A 164 -16.82 -7.70 8.32
N ARG A 165 -16.03 -6.61 8.25
CA ARG A 165 -14.57 -6.67 8.06
C ARG A 165 -13.86 -7.60 9.04
N TRP A 166 -14.29 -7.59 10.30
CA TRP A 166 -13.64 -8.37 11.35
C TRP A 166 -13.90 -9.86 11.18
N LEU A 167 -15.10 -10.24 10.75
CA LEU A 167 -15.42 -11.62 10.39
C LEU A 167 -14.55 -12.08 9.21
N LEU A 168 -14.42 -11.25 8.17
CA LEU A 168 -13.58 -11.57 7.01
C LEU A 168 -12.09 -11.66 7.35
N LEU A 169 -11.60 -10.82 8.28
CA LEU A 169 -10.25 -10.92 8.82
C LEU A 169 -10.02 -12.22 9.59
N VAL A 170 -10.99 -12.67 10.39
CA VAL A 170 -10.92 -13.98 11.07
C VAL A 170 -10.89 -15.12 10.04
N VAL A 171 -11.71 -15.06 9.00
CA VAL A 171 -11.69 -16.04 7.89
C VAL A 171 -10.33 -16.06 7.20
N ALA A 172 -9.78 -14.89 6.84
CA ALA A 172 -8.45 -14.78 6.27
C ALA A 172 -7.37 -15.35 7.21
N ALA A 173 -7.50 -15.12 8.52
CA ALA A 173 -6.59 -15.66 9.51
C ALA A 173 -6.62 -17.18 9.56
N VAL A 174 -7.81 -17.79 9.50
CA VAL A 174 -7.96 -19.26 9.46
C VAL A 174 -7.37 -19.84 8.18
N ILE A 175 -7.62 -19.22 7.02
CA ILE A 175 -7.08 -19.68 5.73
C ILE A 175 -5.56 -19.60 5.71
N LEU A 176 -5.00 -18.49 6.19
CA LEU A 176 -3.57 -18.19 6.10
C LEU A 176 -2.74 -18.66 7.31
N ARG A 177 -3.35 -19.31 8.32
CA ARG A 177 -2.69 -19.69 9.59
C ARG A 177 -1.43 -20.55 9.44
N ARG A 178 -1.29 -21.28 8.33
CA ARG A 178 -0.13 -22.14 8.04
C ARG A 178 0.79 -21.56 6.95
N THR A 179 0.52 -20.36 6.46
CA THR A 179 1.29 -19.75 5.37
C THR A 179 2.36 -18.84 5.96
N TRP A 180 3.61 -19.04 5.54
CA TRP A 180 4.74 -18.21 5.96
C TRP A 180 5.35 -17.50 4.76
N VAL A 181 5.95 -16.34 5.03
CA VAL A 181 6.83 -15.62 4.11
C VAL A 181 8.26 -15.75 4.60
N ARG A 182 9.15 -16.18 3.70
CA ARG A 182 10.60 -16.19 3.86
C ARG A 182 11.18 -14.99 3.13
N PHE A 183 12.13 -14.31 3.76
CA PHE A 183 12.73 -13.08 3.24
C PHE A 183 14.22 -12.99 3.61
N ARG A 184 15.03 -12.51 2.67
CA ARG A 184 16.49 -12.40 2.81
C ARG A 184 16.91 -11.01 3.28
N VAL A 185 17.59 -10.98 4.42
CA VAL A 185 18.25 -9.78 4.99
C VAL A 185 19.73 -10.09 5.07
N ARG A 186 20.56 -9.28 4.41
CA ARG A 186 21.98 -9.56 4.16
C ARG A 186 22.22 -11.03 3.74
N ARG A 187 22.78 -11.84 4.64
CA ARG A 187 23.13 -13.27 4.44
C ARG A 187 22.17 -14.24 5.12
N THR A 188 21.16 -13.75 5.82
CA THR A 188 20.25 -14.53 6.65
C THR A 188 18.87 -14.58 6.01
N ILE A 189 18.26 -15.76 6.00
CA ILE A 189 16.85 -15.92 5.62
C ILE A 189 16.02 -15.94 6.89
N TYR A 190 15.14 -14.96 7.03
CA TYR A 190 14.16 -14.87 8.09
C TYR A 190 12.81 -15.37 7.59
N ARG A 191 11.90 -15.68 8.52
CA ARG A 191 10.52 -16.01 8.20
C ARG A 191 9.55 -15.46 9.24
N MET A 192 8.33 -15.16 8.80
CA MET A 192 7.22 -14.81 9.67
C MET A 192 5.89 -15.32 9.09
N PRO A 193 4.82 -15.46 9.90
CA PRO A 193 3.51 -15.78 9.37
C PRO A 193 3.08 -14.72 8.35
N LEU A 194 2.55 -15.14 7.20
CA LEU A 194 2.21 -14.22 6.11
C LEU A 194 1.19 -13.16 6.58
N LEU A 195 0.21 -13.55 7.38
CA LEU A 195 -0.77 -12.62 7.93
C LEU A 195 -0.14 -11.53 8.82
N VAL A 196 0.89 -11.88 9.61
CA VAL A 196 1.60 -10.90 10.44
C VAL A 196 2.27 -9.84 9.54
N SER A 197 2.84 -10.26 8.42
CA SER A 197 3.39 -9.30 7.44
C SER A 197 2.32 -8.33 6.92
N PHE A 198 1.13 -8.82 6.61
CA PHE A 198 0.03 -7.98 6.10
C PHE A 198 -0.48 -6.99 7.14
N VAL A 199 -0.59 -7.41 8.40
CA VAL A 199 -0.98 -6.52 9.50
C VAL A 199 0.07 -5.44 9.72
N LEU A 200 1.36 -5.79 9.68
CA LEU A 200 2.45 -4.81 9.80
C LEU A 200 2.44 -3.79 8.65
N ILE A 201 2.27 -4.25 7.41
CA ILE A 201 2.16 -3.35 6.25
C ILE A 201 0.92 -2.46 6.41
N GLY A 202 -0.24 -3.02 6.78
CA GLY A 202 -1.47 -2.27 7.03
C GLY A 202 -1.32 -1.20 8.12
N PHE A 203 -0.57 -1.50 9.18
CA PHE A 203 -0.22 -0.53 10.23
C PHE A 203 0.62 0.64 9.69
N PHE A 204 1.64 0.38 8.87
CA PHE A 204 2.45 1.44 8.28
C PHE A 204 1.70 2.24 7.21
N ILE A 205 0.73 1.64 6.51
CA ILE A 205 -0.19 2.38 5.62
C ILE A 205 -1.07 3.30 6.45
N TRP A 206 -1.65 2.84 7.55
CA TRP A 206 -2.43 3.69 8.48
C TRP A 206 -1.58 4.86 9.02
N PHE A 207 -0.32 4.61 9.33
CA PHE A 207 0.61 5.68 9.74
C PHE A 207 0.84 6.70 8.61
N ALA A 208 1.06 6.24 7.38
CA ALA A 208 1.19 7.11 6.21
C ALA A 208 -0.10 7.90 5.92
N GLU A 209 -1.27 7.30 6.12
CA GLU A 209 -2.57 7.96 6.02
C GLU A 209 -2.72 9.12 7.02
N ASN A 210 -2.25 8.96 8.25
CA ASN A 210 -2.25 10.06 9.23
C ASN A 210 -1.37 11.22 8.78
N ILE A 211 -0.19 10.94 8.19
CA ILE A 211 0.67 11.98 7.63
C ILE A 211 -0.01 12.65 6.44
N ALA A 212 -0.59 11.87 5.52
CA ALA A 212 -1.22 12.39 4.31
C ALA A 212 -2.44 13.27 4.62
N THR A 213 -3.32 12.84 5.53
CA THR A 213 -4.46 13.66 6.00
C THR A 213 -3.99 14.91 6.72
N ARG A 214 -2.90 14.84 7.51
CA ARG A 214 -2.32 16.04 8.16
C ARG A 214 -1.79 17.06 7.17
N LEU A 215 -1.32 16.59 6.02
CA LEU A 215 -0.87 17.42 4.90
C LEU A 215 -2.02 17.84 3.98
N GLY A 216 -3.27 17.43 4.23
CA GLY A 216 -4.43 17.82 3.42
C GLY A 216 -4.57 17.06 2.10
N ALA A 217 -4.08 15.82 2.03
CA ALA A 217 -4.29 14.98 0.85
C ALA A 217 -5.79 14.72 0.60
N TRP A 218 -6.54 14.41 1.66
CA TRP A 218 -8.00 14.32 1.75
C TRP A 218 -8.43 14.61 3.20
N SER A 219 -9.73 14.80 3.42
CA SER A 219 -10.31 15.02 4.76
C SER A 219 -11.41 14.02 5.06
N TYR A 220 -11.39 13.46 6.26
CA TYR A 220 -12.53 12.71 6.80
C TYR A 220 -13.61 13.65 7.39
N PRO A 221 -14.88 13.22 7.48
CA PRO A 221 -15.95 14.04 8.07
C PRO A 221 -15.69 14.47 9.52
N ASP A 222 -15.01 13.64 10.30
CA ASP A 222 -14.61 13.92 11.69
C ASP A 222 -13.39 14.85 11.82
N GLN A 223 -12.83 15.31 10.70
CA GLN A 223 -11.70 16.25 10.63
C GLN A 223 -12.11 17.68 10.20
N GLU A 224 -13.40 17.95 10.01
CA GLU A 224 -13.89 19.27 9.57
C GLU A 224 -13.52 20.41 10.54
N ALA A 225 -13.49 20.13 11.84
CA ALA A 225 -13.13 21.11 12.88
C ALA A 225 -11.62 21.18 13.16
N GLY A 226 -10.81 20.37 12.48
CA GLY A 226 -9.37 20.28 12.69
C GLY A 226 -8.85 18.84 12.58
N TRP A 227 -7.54 18.71 12.33
CA TRP A 227 -6.94 17.40 12.14
C TRP A 227 -6.95 16.58 13.44
N THR A 228 -7.46 15.35 13.33
CA THR A 228 -7.44 14.32 14.36
C THR A 228 -6.84 13.04 13.80
N PHE A 229 -6.34 12.17 14.69
CA PHE A 229 -5.84 10.86 14.28
C PHE A 229 -6.95 10.03 13.64
N VAL A 230 -6.65 9.47 12.47
CA VAL A 230 -7.56 8.54 11.80
C VAL A 230 -7.76 7.31 12.69
N HIS A 231 -9.01 6.91 12.90
CA HIS A 231 -9.36 5.77 13.76
C HIS A 231 -8.55 4.50 13.45
N ALA A 232 -8.01 3.86 14.49
CA ALA A 232 -7.19 2.64 14.38
C ALA A 232 -7.94 1.43 13.77
N SER A 233 -9.28 1.47 13.74
CA SER A 233 -10.10 0.48 13.04
C SER A 233 -9.81 0.40 11.52
N LYS A 234 -9.18 1.43 10.95
CA LYS A 234 -8.69 1.44 9.56
C LYS A 234 -7.51 0.51 9.32
N ILE A 235 -6.73 0.16 10.35
CA ILE A 235 -5.65 -0.85 10.22
C ILE A 235 -6.21 -2.17 9.69
N GLY A 236 -7.40 -2.57 10.14
CA GLY A 236 -8.09 -3.75 9.61
C GLY A 236 -8.42 -3.61 8.12
N SER A 237 -8.88 -2.43 7.68
CA SER A 237 -9.15 -2.17 6.26
C SER A 237 -7.88 -2.23 5.42
N TRP A 238 -6.80 -1.61 5.88
CA TRP A 238 -5.51 -1.64 5.19
C TRP A 238 -4.91 -3.04 5.15
N THR A 239 -5.06 -3.83 6.21
CA THR A 239 -4.63 -5.24 6.23
C THR A 239 -5.29 -6.03 5.09
N VAL A 240 -6.59 -5.87 4.88
CA VAL A 240 -7.27 -6.60 3.80
C VAL A 240 -6.97 -6.01 2.41
N LEU A 241 -6.78 -4.69 2.31
CA LEU A 241 -6.25 -4.10 1.08
C LEU A 241 -4.91 -4.76 0.71
N VAL A 242 -4.00 -4.91 1.68
CA VAL A 242 -2.70 -5.55 1.47
C VAL A 242 -2.87 -7.02 1.08
N ILE A 243 -3.78 -7.77 1.71
CA ILE A 243 -4.09 -9.15 1.30
C ILE A 243 -4.51 -9.18 -0.17
N PHE A 244 -5.51 -8.39 -0.56
CA PHE A 244 -5.98 -8.33 -1.95
C PHE A 244 -4.83 -7.97 -2.90
N SER A 245 -4.07 -6.94 -2.54
CA SER A 245 -3.00 -6.40 -3.37
C SER A 245 -1.89 -7.42 -3.59
N PHE A 246 -1.46 -8.05 -2.50
CA PHE A 246 -0.41 -9.07 -2.51
C PHE A 246 -0.83 -10.30 -3.30
N MET A 247 -2.06 -10.77 -3.10
CA MET A 247 -2.57 -11.95 -3.79
C MET A 247 -2.69 -11.71 -5.31
N LEU A 248 -3.10 -10.50 -5.72
CA LEU A 248 -3.13 -10.12 -7.13
C LEU A 248 -1.72 -10.15 -7.75
N VAL A 249 -0.73 -9.56 -7.08
CA VAL A 249 0.68 -9.59 -7.52
C VAL A 249 1.23 -11.03 -7.55
N LEU A 250 0.94 -11.84 -6.52
CA LEU A 250 1.35 -13.24 -6.45
C LEU A 250 0.77 -14.03 -7.62
N TRP A 251 -0.51 -13.84 -7.93
CA TRP A 251 -1.17 -14.50 -9.06
C TRP A 251 -0.55 -14.14 -10.41
N PHE A 252 -0.26 -12.84 -10.65
CA PHE A 252 0.43 -12.40 -11.86
C PHE A 252 1.82 -13.04 -11.99
N LYS A 253 2.59 -13.09 -10.89
CA LYS A 253 3.91 -13.73 -10.87
C LYS A 253 3.84 -15.23 -11.16
N GLN A 254 2.88 -15.94 -10.56
CA GLN A 254 2.69 -17.38 -10.78
C GLN A 254 2.28 -17.68 -12.24
N ARG A 255 1.34 -16.91 -12.81
CA ARG A 255 0.93 -17.07 -14.21
C ARG A 255 2.06 -16.78 -15.19
N LYS A 256 2.87 -15.76 -14.93
CA LYS A 256 4.04 -15.49 -15.77
C LYS A 256 5.00 -16.68 -15.76
N LYS A 257 5.29 -17.24 -14.58
CA LYS A 257 6.18 -18.41 -14.45
C LYS A 257 5.65 -19.62 -15.24
N SER A 258 4.34 -19.88 -15.22
CA SER A 258 3.74 -20.98 -16.00
C SER A 258 3.74 -20.76 -17.52
N LEU A 259 3.78 -19.51 -17.99
CA LEU A 259 3.85 -19.20 -19.43
C LEU A 259 5.29 -19.26 -19.97
N THR A 260 6.29 -19.18 -19.09
CA THR A 260 7.71 -19.19 -19.44
C THR A 260 8.41 -20.52 -19.13
N ALA A 261 7.69 -21.49 -18.56
CA ALA A 261 8.17 -22.83 -18.23
C ALA A 261 7.69 -23.83 -19.27
#